data_AF-A0A957C9Q4-F1
#
_entry.id   AF-A0A957C9Q4-F1
#
_cell.length_a   1.000
_cell.length_b   1.000
_cell.length_c   1.000
_cell.angle_alpha   90.00
_cell.angle_beta   90.00
_cell.angle_gamma   90.00
#
_symmetry.space_group_name_H-M   'P 1'
#
loop_
_entity.id
_entity.type
_entity.pdbx_description
1 polymer ?
#
loop_
_entity_poly.entity_id
_entity_poly.type
_entity_poly.pdbx_seq_one_letter_code
_entity_poly.pdbx_strand_id
1 'polypeptide(L)' 'ALPVTVFMVTHSIQEAVLLADEVMVMGGQPAKIAARIPIALPRPRNLEMVGSVQFQECAGAVREAIEEEVIG' A
#
# COMPACT_ATOMS: atom_id res chain seq x y z
N ALA A 1 24.53 0.41 -12.04
CA ALA A 1 24.08 -0.21 -10.77
C ALA A 1 22.86 -1.07 -11.08
N LEU A 2 22.73 -2.26 -10.49
CA LEU A 2 21.51 -3.06 -10.61
C LEU A 2 20.39 -2.41 -9.77
N PRO A 3 19.13 -2.45 -10.21
CA PRO A 3 18.01 -1.98 -9.41
C PRO A 3 17.91 -2.80 -8.11
N VAL A 4 17.69 -2.10 -7.00
CA VAL A 4 17.51 -2.72 -5.68
C VAL A 4 16.03 -3.03 -5.50
N THR A 5 15.71 -4.29 -5.22
CA THR A 5 14.36 -4.71 -4.82
C THR A 5 14.27 -4.66 -3.29
N VAL A 6 13.25 -3.98 -2.77
CA VAL A 6 12.99 -3.86 -1.34
C VAL A 6 11.62 -4.45 -1.03
N PHE A 7 11.55 -5.29 0.01
CA PHE A 7 10.30 -5.75 0.61
C PHE A 7 10.23 -5.21 2.03
N MET A 8 9.14 -4.54 2.36
CA MET A 8 8.94 -3.92 3.67
C MET A 8 7.58 -4.33 4.23
N VAL A 9 7.52 -4.56 5.54
CA VAL A 9 6.29 -4.80 6.28
C VAL A 9 6.06 -3.61 7.19
N THR A 10 4.89 -2.99 7.07
CA THR A 10 4.47 -1.87 7.93
C THR A 10 3.00 -2.03 8.30
N HIS A 11 2.63 -1.47 9.44
CA HIS A 11 1.23 -1.32 9.87
C HIS A 11 0.65 0.05 9.46
N SER A 12 1.45 0.90 8.82
CA SER A 12 1.04 2.23 8.36
C SER A 12 0.70 2.20 6.87
N ILE A 13 -0.58 2.44 6.55
CA ILE A 13 -1.04 2.61 5.16
C ILE A 13 -0.30 3.77 4.49
N GLN A 14 -0.03 4.85 5.22
CA GLN A 14 0.66 6.02 4.66
C GLN A 14 2.10 5.68 4.24
N GLU A 15 2.84 4.96 5.08
CA GLU A 15 4.19 4.51 4.74
C GLU A 15 4.18 3.58 3.52
N ALA A 16 3.24 2.63 3.49
CA ALA A 16 3.10 1.69 2.40
C ALA A 16 2.86 2.41 1.06
N VAL A 17 1.93 3.37 1.03
CA VAL A 17 1.58 4.15 -0.17
C VAL A 17 2.71 5.11 -0.57
N LEU A 18 3.40 5.76 0.38
CA LEU A 18 4.51 6.67 0.06
C LEU A 18 5.72 5.94 -0.51
N LEU A 19 6.02 4.73 -0.03
CA LEU A 19 7.30 4.07 -0.30
C LEU A 19 7.22 2.99 -1.38
N ALA A 20 6.12 2.23 -1.45
CA ALA A 20 6.04 1.03 -2.27
C ALA A 20 5.48 1.29 -3.68
N ASP A 21 5.96 0.55 -4.68
CA ASP A 21 5.32 0.51 -6.01
C ASP A 21 4.02 -0.31 -6.00
N GLU A 22 3.92 -1.29 -5.09
CA GLU A 22 2.77 -2.17 -4.89
C GLU A 22 2.61 -2.45 -3.39
N VAL A 23 1.38 -2.43 -2.90
CA VAL A 23 1.03 -2.81 -1.52
C VAL A 23 0.31 -4.14 -1.54
N MET A 24 0.81 -5.11 -0.76
CA MET A 24 0.16 -6.40 -0.56
C MET A 24 -0.52 -6.42 0.81
N VAL A 25 -1.83 -6.68 0.83
CA VAL A 25 -2.56 -6.88 2.09
C VAL A 25 -2.48 -8.34 2.46
N MET A 26 -2.04 -8.61 3.69
CA MET A 26 -1.95 -9.95 4.26
C MET A 26 -3.19 -10.22 5.12
N GLY A 27 -3.74 -11.42 5.00
CA GLY A 27 -4.98 -11.82 5.67
C GLY A 27 -5.05 -13.31 5.97
N GLY A 28 -6.08 -13.73 6.70
CA GLY A 28 -6.42 -15.12 6.95
C GLY A 28 -5.57 -15.82 8.00
N GLN A 29 -6.08 -16.97 8.46
CA GLN A 29 -5.35 -17.89 9.33
C GLN A 29 -5.50 -19.32 8.76
N PRO A 30 -4.48 -19.87 8.06
CA PRO A 30 -3.13 -19.36 7.85
C PRO A 30 -3.04 -18.13 6.91
N ALA A 31 -1.94 -17.36 7.04
CA ALA A 31 -1.75 -16.11 6.32
C ALA A 31 -1.62 -16.31 4.79
N LYS A 32 -2.35 -15.49 4.04
CA LYS A 32 -2.39 -15.42 2.57
C LYS A 32 -2.34 -13.96 2.12
N ILE A 33 -1.99 -13.74 0.85
CA ILE A 33 -2.15 -12.41 0.23
C ILE A 33 -3.64 -12.25 -0.09
N ALA A 34 -4.30 -11.33 0.60
CA ALA A 34 -5.71 -11.00 0.40
C ALA A 34 -5.90 -10.07 -0.80
N ALA A 35 -5.01 -9.08 -0.97
CA ALA A 35 -5.06 -8.14 -2.07
C ALA A 35 -3.66 -7.70 -2.52
N ARG A 36 -3.55 -7.27 -3.79
CA ARG A 36 -2.39 -6.60 -4.36
C ARG A 36 -2.82 -5.30 -5.00
N ILE A 37 -2.24 -4.19 -4.57
CA ILE A 37 -2.70 -2.85 -4.92
C ILE A 37 -1.53 -2.09 -5.56
N PRO A 38 -1.58 -1.80 -6.87
CA PRO A 38 -0.57 -0.99 -7.52
C PRO A 38 -0.67 0.47 -7.06
N ILE A 39 0.47 1.09 -6.74
CA ILE A 39 0.53 2.48 -6.29
C ILE A 39 0.94 3.37 -7.46
N ALA A 40 -0.04 3.89 -8.18
CA ALA A 40 0.14 4.77 -9.34
C ALA A 40 0.48 6.23 -8.96
N LEU A 41 1.21 6.43 -7.86
CA LEU A 41 1.69 7.76 -7.46
C LEU A 41 2.99 8.11 -8.18
N PRO A 42 3.10 9.31 -8.79
CA PRO A 42 4.31 9.74 -9.49
C PRO A 42 5.49 9.85 -8.53
N ARG A 43 6.70 9.61 -9.06
CA ARG A 43 7.96 9.81 -8.33
C ARG A 43 8.60 11.15 -8.73
N PRO A 44 9.34 11.84 -7.83
CA PRO A 44 9.62 11.48 -6.43
C PRO A 44 8.41 11.72 -5.52
N ARG A 45 8.21 10.83 -4.54
CA ARG A 45 7.13 10.95 -3.55
C ARG A 45 7.60 11.66 -2.30
N ASN A 46 6.75 12.51 -1.73
CA ASN A 46 7.04 13.26 -0.51
C ASN A 46 5.79 13.37 0.37
N LEU A 47 5.95 13.92 1.58
CA LEU A 47 4.86 14.06 2.55
C LEU A 47 3.77 15.06 2.12
N GLU A 48 4.09 16.03 1.26
CA GLU A 48 3.10 16.99 0.76
C GLU A 48 2.03 16.31 -0.10
N MET A 49 2.36 15.19 -0.74
CA MET A 49 1.42 14.41 -1.53
C MET A 49 0.32 13.74 -0.70
N VAL A 50 0.48 13.62 0.62
CA VAL A 50 -0.52 12.98 1.49
C VAL A 50 -1.90 13.65 1.35
N GLY A 51 -1.94 14.96 1.10
CA GLY A 51 -3.20 15.70 0.87
C GLY A 51 -3.78 15.57 -0.55
N SER A 52 -3.08 14.94 -1.50
CA SER A 52 -3.52 14.84 -2.89
C SER A 52 -4.62 13.80 -3.08
N VAL A 53 -5.48 14.02 -4.08
CA VAL A 53 -6.56 13.08 -4.42
C VAL A 53 -6.00 11.71 -4.76
N GLN A 54 -4.94 11.64 -5.57
CA GLN A 54 -4.31 10.39 -5.99
C GLN A 54 -3.77 9.59 -4.80
N PHE A 55 -3.23 10.28 -3.79
CA PHE A 55 -2.77 9.63 -2.58
C PHE A 55 -3.94 9.06 -1.78
N GLN A 56 -5.01 9.83 -1.63
CA GLN A 56 -6.20 9.41 -0.91
C GLN A 56 -6.90 8.24 -1.63
N GLU A 57 -6.90 8.20 -2.96
CA GLU A 57 -7.40 7.06 -3.74
C GLU A 57 -6.59 5.79 -3.46
N CYS A 58 -5.25 5.87 -3.51
CA CYS A 58 -4.39 4.73 -3.20
C CYS A 58 -4.55 4.26 -1.74
N ALA A 59 -4.55 5.18 -0.79
CA ALA A 59 -4.72 4.88 0.63
C ALA A 59 -6.12 4.36 0.95
N GLY A 60 -7.14 4.83 0.23
CA GLY A 60 -8.52 4.33 0.29
C GLY A 60 -8.58 2.87 -0.13
N ALA A 61 -8.02 2.52 -1.30
CA ALA A 61 -7.99 1.14 -1.79
C ALA A 61 -7.30 0.17 -0.82
N VAL A 62 -6.19 0.60 -0.19
CA VAL A 62 -5.51 -0.23 0.83
C VAL A 62 -6.37 -0.40 2.08
N ARG A 63 -7.04 0.66 2.54
CA ARG A 63 -7.92 0.59 3.69
C ARG A 63 -9.12 -0.32 3.44
N GLU A 64 -9.76 -0.18 2.29
CA GLU A 64 -10.89 -1.02 1.87
C GLU A 64 -10.50 -2.49 1.84
N ALA A 65 -9.37 -2.84 1.25
CA ALA A 65 -8.88 -4.23 1.21
C ALA A 65 -8.57 -4.80 2.61
N ILE A 66 -8.12 -3.97 3.56
CA ILE A 66 -7.93 -4.39 4.95
C ILE A 66 -9.28 -4.61 5.63
N GLU A 67 -10.25 -3.71 5.42
CA GLU A 67 -11.59 -3.81 6.01
C GLU A 67 -12.34 -5.05 5.49
N GLU A 68 -12.27 -5.35 4.19
CA GLU A 68 -12.84 -6.57 3.60
C GLU A 68 -12.26 -7.84 4.24
N GLU A 69 -10.95 -7.88 4.48
CA GLU A 69 -10.30 -9.03 5.11
C GLU A 69 -10.63 -9.16 6.60
N VAL A 70 -10.94 -8.06 7.31
CA VAL A 70 -11.36 -8.11 8.71
C VAL A 70 -12.81 -8.58 8.85
N ILE A 71 -13.66 -8.28 7.86
CA ILE A 71 -15.10 -8.60 7.88
C ILE A 71 -15.36 -10.03 7.35
N GLY A 72 -14.51 -10.53 6.45
CA GLY A 72 -14.63 -11.87 5.83
C GLY A 72 -14.18 -13.02 6.72
#